data_AF-Q2G5D7-F1
#
_entry.id   AF-Q2G5D7-F1
#
_cell.length_a   1.000
_cell.length_b   1.000
_cell.length_c   1.000
_cell.angle_alpha   90.00
_cell.angle_beta   90.00
_cell.angle_gamma   90.00
#
_symmetry.space_group_name_H-M   'P 1'
#
loop_
_entity.id
_entity.type
_entity.pdbx_description
1 polymer ?
#
loop_
_entity_poly.entity_id
_entity_poly.type
_entity_poly.pdbx_seq_one_letter_code
_entity_poly.pdbx_strand_id
1 'polypeptide(L)'
;MARTGMYVLQGIVPSEIAVAPFDVKVIDIYNDDGVAFTPTQVAQMGGGPGSALLLGYFSIGEAEVYRDYFNTIPKSALGPENPQWAGNYQVAYWTAEWRTVATAYIDRIIAAGYDGVYFDVVDEYQQKWAQTYCPGGAAGAEQAMADLVAYLADYAHAKNPAFKIWANNAEELLTNQTYFSHLDGMFKENLFYTDSGSKQPSSETQYSMSLLQMMLAAGKDVIAIEYVSDSAKIADVETQAAHYNVGYYTADINLDGISYTGVLPGQYIHEDWSGLTTTTTTTSTSTTSTSTTTSTTTTSTTTLVTDLTLTGTSSSDNLAGKSGNDKLYGKAGADVLSGNGGNDWLEGGNGNDKLAGGAGADSFVFRAYGNKHRDAIADYQAGTDHIVLDHAVFTAAGAIGTLSDAGFWIGSAAHDASDRIIYNASTGLISYDADGTGRLSAVAIATVAPGTLLTHADFLII
;
A
#
# COMPACT_ATOMS: atom_id res chain seq x y z
N MET A 1 0.05 -16.04 -5.29
CA MET A 1 0.77 -14.76 -5.41
C MET A 1 1.37 -14.49 -4.05
N ALA A 2 2.61 -14.00 -3.99
CA ALA A 2 3.17 -13.53 -2.72
C ALA A 2 2.33 -12.36 -2.20
N ARG A 3 2.15 -12.27 -0.89
CA ARG A 3 1.50 -11.11 -0.26
C ARG A 3 2.35 -9.86 -0.44
N THR A 4 1.73 -8.69 -0.59
CA THR A 4 2.48 -7.43 -0.49
C THR A 4 2.48 -6.87 0.92
N GLY A 5 3.43 -5.99 1.15
CA GLY A 5 3.58 -5.34 2.44
C GLY A 5 3.65 -3.84 2.33
N MET A 6 3.43 -3.21 3.47
CA MET A 6 3.65 -1.80 3.71
C MET A 6 4.36 -1.66 5.05
N TYR A 7 5.33 -0.75 5.11
CA TYR A 7 6.07 -0.45 6.32
C TYR A 7 6.14 1.06 6.50
N VAL A 8 5.44 1.58 7.52
CA VAL A 8 5.30 3.03 7.77
C VAL A 8 5.36 3.27 9.27
N LEU A 9 6.35 4.02 9.74
CA LEU A 9 6.53 4.26 11.18
C LEU A 9 6.27 5.72 11.58
N GLN A 10 6.14 6.61 10.61
CA GLN A 10 5.90 8.05 10.81
C GLN A 10 4.83 8.54 9.81
N GLY A 11 4.19 9.67 10.10
CA GLY A 11 3.17 10.23 9.20
C GLY A 11 1.95 9.32 9.05
N ILE A 12 1.63 8.55 10.10
CA ILE A 12 0.56 7.56 10.06
C ILE A 12 -0.79 8.26 10.15
N VAL A 13 -1.52 8.27 9.03
CA VAL A 13 -2.89 8.78 8.95
C VAL A 13 -3.88 7.60 8.86
N PRO A 14 -4.75 7.37 9.87
CA PRO A 14 -5.61 6.19 9.91
C PRO A 14 -6.50 5.96 8.67
N SER A 15 -7.01 7.04 8.06
CA SER A 15 -7.80 6.95 6.83
C SER A 15 -7.00 6.51 5.61
N GLU A 16 -5.72 6.87 5.54
CA GLU A 16 -4.83 6.48 4.43
C GLU A 16 -4.42 5.01 4.59
N ILE A 17 -4.10 4.58 5.80
CA ILE A 17 -3.78 3.17 6.11
C ILE A 17 -4.99 2.27 5.80
N ALA A 18 -6.21 2.73 6.08
CA ALA A 18 -7.44 1.98 5.81
C ALA A 18 -7.55 1.57 4.33
N VAL A 19 -7.30 2.51 3.42
CA VAL A 19 -7.43 2.30 1.97
C VAL A 19 -6.15 1.75 1.31
N ALA A 20 -5.04 1.66 2.06
CA ALA A 20 -3.77 1.16 1.54
C ALA A 20 -3.92 -0.27 0.98
N PRO A 21 -3.50 -0.55 -0.27
CA PRO A 21 -3.80 -1.80 -0.99
C PRO A 21 -2.81 -2.93 -0.67
N PHE A 22 -2.39 -3.05 0.60
CA PHE A 22 -1.37 -4.01 1.01
C PHE A 22 -1.95 -5.12 1.88
N ASP A 23 -1.54 -6.36 1.60
CA ASP A 23 -2.00 -7.54 2.35
C ASP A 23 -1.47 -7.56 3.79
N VAL A 24 -0.30 -6.94 4.03
CA VAL A 24 0.35 -6.90 5.35
C VAL A 24 0.86 -5.48 5.62
N LYS A 25 0.20 -4.79 6.55
CA LYS A 25 0.47 -3.40 6.91
C LYS A 25 1.19 -3.38 8.25
N VAL A 26 2.44 -2.94 8.26
CA VAL A 26 3.20 -2.71 9.49
C VAL A 26 3.19 -1.22 9.78
N ILE A 27 2.71 -0.86 10.97
CA ILE A 27 2.71 0.53 11.44
C ILE A 27 3.28 0.67 12.85
N ASP A 28 3.77 1.85 13.18
CA ASP A 28 3.97 2.20 14.58
C ASP A 28 2.63 2.19 15.33
N ILE A 29 2.66 1.84 16.62
CA ILE A 29 1.46 1.86 17.46
C ILE A 29 1.20 3.23 18.09
N TYR A 30 2.11 4.18 17.89
CA TYR A 30 2.02 5.58 18.28
C TYR A 30 1.98 6.46 17.04
N ASN A 31 1.28 7.60 17.17
CA ASN A 31 1.37 8.67 16.18
C ASN A 31 2.64 9.52 16.41
N ASP A 32 2.86 10.49 15.53
CA ASP A 32 4.04 11.40 15.57
C ASP A 32 4.10 12.28 16.84
N ASP A 33 2.98 12.42 17.56
CA ASP A 33 2.91 13.10 18.86
C ASP A 33 3.29 12.19 20.05
N GLY A 34 3.63 10.93 19.79
CA GLY A 34 3.94 9.93 20.81
C GLY A 34 2.71 9.41 21.56
N VAL A 35 1.52 9.51 20.95
CA VAL A 35 0.25 9.03 21.51
C VAL A 35 -0.14 7.71 20.86
N ALA A 36 -0.41 6.68 21.66
CA ALA A 36 -0.82 5.37 21.17
C ALA A 36 -2.17 5.46 20.44
N PHE A 37 -2.31 4.77 19.31
CA PHE A 37 -3.58 4.69 18.58
C PHE A 37 -4.65 3.99 19.41
N THR A 38 -5.85 4.56 19.41
CA THR A 38 -7.00 3.97 20.11
C THR A 38 -7.54 2.75 19.37
N PRO A 39 -8.26 1.83 20.05
CA PRO A 39 -8.89 0.69 19.37
C PRO A 39 -9.80 1.08 18.20
N THR A 40 -10.46 2.24 18.28
CA THR A 40 -11.29 2.76 17.18
C THR A 40 -10.44 3.15 15.96
N GLN A 41 -9.28 3.77 16.17
CA GLN A 41 -8.37 4.11 15.07
C GLN A 41 -7.72 2.87 14.47
N VAL A 42 -7.32 1.89 15.29
CA VAL A 42 -6.77 0.62 14.81
C VAL A 42 -7.80 -0.16 13.98
N ALA A 43 -9.06 -0.22 14.44
CA ALA A 43 -10.15 -0.80 13.66
C ALA A 43 -10.40 -0.05 12.34
N GLN A 44 -10.34 1.29 12.34
CA GLN A 44 -10.45 2.10 11.13
C GLN A 44 -9.35 1.75 10.11
N MET A 45 -8.12 1.53 10.58
CA MET A 45 -6.98 1.15 9.74
C MET A 45 -7.05 -0.29 9.19
N GLY A 46 -8.08 -1.05 9.56
CA GLY A 46 -8.29 -2.43 9.15
C GLY A 46 -7.78 -3.48 10.14
N GLY A 47 -7.44 -3.09 11.37
CA GLY A 47 -7.07 -4.05 12.41
C GLY A 47 -8.27 -4.87 12.88
N GLY A 48 -8.05 -6.18 12.99
CA GLY A 48 -9.08 -7.15 13.36
C GLY A 48 -9.41 -8.08 12.20
N PRO A 49 -10.34 -9.04 12.40
CA PRO A 49 -10.58 -10.13 11.46
C PRO A 49 -10.87 -9.62 10.04
N GLY A 50 -9.93 -9.84 9.12
CA GLY A 50 -9.96 -9.34 7.75
C GLY A 50 -9.04 -10.12 6.82
N SER A 51 -9.01 -9.73 5.54
CA SER A 51 -8.13 -10.34 4.54
C SER A 51 -6.72 -9.75 4.55
N ALA A 52 -6.56 -8.48 4.94
CA ALA A 52 -5.28 -7.84 5.18
C ALA A 52 -4.94 -7.88 6.68
N LEU A 53 -3.64 -7.92 7.01
CA LEU A 53 -3.13 -7.87 8.38
C LEU A 53 -2.70 -6.45 8.72
N LEU A 54 -3.09 -5.95 9.89
CA LEU A 54 -2.48 -4.77 10.50
C LEU A 54 -1.61 -5.18 11.69
N LEU A 55 -0.30 -4.97 11.57
CA LEU A 55 0.72 -5.38 12.52
C LEU A 55 1.28 -4.16 13.26
N GLY A 56 1.34 -4.25 14.59
CA GLY A 56 1.98 -3.22 15.42
C GLY A 56 3.49 -3.43 15.51
N TYR A 57 4.28 -2.39 15.22
CA TYR A 57 5.73 -2.38 15.36
C TYR A 57 6.17 -2.53 16.81
N PHE A 58 7.20 -3.34 17.04
CA PHE A 58 7.88 -3.44 18.32
C PHE A 58 9.37 -3.81 18.15
N SER A 59 10.27 -2.90 18.54
CA SER A 59 11.70 -3.22 18.69
C SER A 59 11.93 -4.10 19.92
N ILE A 60 12.39 -5.33 19.72
CA ILE A 60 12.60 -6.30 20.81
C ILE A 60 14.06 -6.44 21.23
N GLY A 61 15.01 -5.99 20.40
CA GLY A 61 16.43 -5.92 20.70
C GLY A 61 16.88 -4.57 21.26
N GLU A 62 16.11 -3.51 21.03
CA GLU A 62 16.40 -2.17 21.52
C GLU A 62 15.19 -1.52 22.21
N ALA A 63 15.47 -0.60 23.12
CA ALA A 63 14.50 0.26 23.75
C ALA A 63 14.65 1.69 23.24
N GLU A 64 13.56 2.26 22.76
CA GLU A 64 13.52 3.61 22.20
C GLU A 64 13.10 4.62 23.28
N VAL A 65 13.86 5.69 23.47
CA VAL A 65 13.65 6.68 24.55
C VAL A 65 12.30 7.39 24.52
N TYR A 66 11.66 7.46 23.37
CA TYR A 66 10.35 8.09 23.19
C TYR A 66 9.17 7.17 23.56
N ARG A 67 9.43 5.89 23.87
CA ARG A 67 8.38 4.98 24.33
C ARG A 67 8.06 5.23 25.80
N ASP A 68 6.78 5.16 26.14
CA ASP A 68 6.31 5.35 27.50
C ASP A 68 6.90 4.32 28.50
N TYR A 69 7.22 3.12 28.02
CA TYR A 69 7.83 2.06 28.81
C TYR A 69 9.32 2.28 29.08
N PHE A 70 10.01 3.18 28.38
CA PHE A 70 11.46 3.32 28.48
C PHE A 70 11.91 3.54 29.93
N ASN A 71 11.22 4.44 30.64
CA ASN A 71 11.51 4.76 32.04
C ASN A 71 11.15 3.64 33.03
N THR A 72 10.46 2.59 32.58
CA THR A 72 10.13 1.42 33.38
C THR A 72 11.21 0.34 33.31
N ILE A 73 12.14 0.43 32.35
CA ILE A 73 13.20 -0.54 32.13
C ILE A 73 14.23 -0.43 33.28
N PRO A 74 14.48 -1.52 34.02
CA PRO A 74 15.54 -1.53 35.02
C PRO A 74 16.91 -1.27 34.38
N LYS A 75 17.78 -0.49 35.03
CA LYS A 75 19.14 -0.22 34.54
C LYS A 75 19.96 -1.48 34.27
N SER A 76 19.66 -2.58 34.96
CA SER A 76 20.29 -3.89 34.74
C SER A 76 19.92 -4.53 33.41
N ALA A 77 18.83 -4.09 32.79
CA ALA A 77 18.33 -4.59 31.51
C ALA A 77 18.60 -3.63 30.34
N LEU A 78 19.27 -2.49 30.59
CA LEU A 78 19.61 -1.49 29.57
C LEU A 78 21.11 -1.56 29.23
N GLY A 79 21.39 -1.64 27.94
CA GLY A 79 22.72 -1.65 27.33
C GLY A 79 23.16 -0.25 26.85
N PRO A 80 24.21 -0.20 26.01
CA PRO A 80 24.67 1.04 25.40
C PRO A 80 23.64 1.60 24.41
N GLU A 81 23.73 2.92 24.18
CA GLU A 81 23.03 3.58 23.09
C GLU A 81 23.59 3.12 21.74
N ASN A 82 22.72 2.87 20.77
CA ASN A 82 23.09 2.57 19.41
C ASN A 82 23.70 3.82 18.75
N PRO A 83 24.97 3.77 18.29
CA PRO A 83 25.63 4.93 17.70
C PRO A 83 25.06 5.36 16.35
N GLN A 84 24.32 4.48 15.67
CA GLN A 84 23.66 4.78 14.39
C GLN A 84 22.27 5.40 14.61
N TRP A 85 21.58 5.02 15.68
CA TRP A 85 20.20 5.43 15.98
C TRP A 85 20.14 6.06 17.37
N ALA A 86 20.41 7.37 17.43
CA ALA A 86 20.40 8.12 18.69
C ALA A 86 19.03 8.02 19.38
N GLY A 87 19.03 7.72 20.67
CA GLY A 87 17.81 7.44 21.43
C GLY A 87 17.41 5.96 21.48
N ASN A 88 18.06 5.07 20.73
CA ASN A 88 17.85 3.63 20.85
C ASN A 88 18.93 3.02 21.75
N TYR A 89 18.51 2.19 22.69
CA TYR A 89 19.41 1.54 23.64
C TYR A 89 19.25 0.04 23.54
N GLN A 90 20.35 -0.69 23.41
CA GLN A 90 20.31 -2.14 23.43
C GLN A 90 19.69 -2.64 24.73
N VAL A 91 19.02 -3.79 24.70
CA VAL A 91 18.37 -4.35 25.89
C VAL A 91 18.88 -5.75 26.19
N ALA A 92 18.95 -6.09 27.48
CA ALA A 92 19.31 -7.43 27.92
C ALA A 92 18.12 -8.36 27.71
N TYR A 93 17.82 -8.68 26.45
CA TYR A 93 16.59 -9.36 26.03
C TYR A 93 16.46 -10.80 26.60
N TRP A 94 17.55 -11.35 27.14
CA TRP A 94 17.59 -12.61 27.88
C TRP A 94 17.07 -12.52 29.33
N THR A 95 16.68 -11.34 29.81
CA THR A 95 16.31 -11.11 31.23
C THR A 95 14.79 -11.12 31.46
N ALA A 96 14.37 -11.43 32.69
CA ALA A 96 12.95 -11.42 33.07
C ALA A 96 12.39 -9.98 33.10
N GLU A 97 13.25 -9.01 33.42
CA GLU A 97 12.97 -7.59 33.42
C GLU A 97 12.52 -7.12 32.02
N TRP A 98 13.29 -7.44 30.97
CA TRP A 98 12.88 -7.10 29.60
C TRP A 98 11.63 -7.83 29.16
N ARG A 99 11.50 -9.13 29.49
CA ARG A 99 10.27 -9.90 29.20
C ARG A 99 9.01 -9.26 29.81
N THR A 100 9.12 -8.66 30.99
CA THR A 100 8.01 -7.96 31.64
C THR A 100 7.58 -6.73 30.84
N VAL A 101 8.56 -5.95 30.35
CA VAL A 101 8.30 -4.78 29.49
C VAL A 101 7.68 -5.23 28.16
N ALA A 102 8.28 -6.24 27.52
CA ALA A 102 7.84 -6.76 26.24
C ALA A 102 6.43 -7.34 26.28
N THR A 103 6.08 -8.11 27.32
CA THR A 103 4.72 -8.66 27.47
C THR A 103 3.67 -7.59 27.74
N ALA A 104 4.01 -6.53 28.50
CA ALA A 104 3.12 -5.38 28.68
C ALA A 104 2.89 -4.64 27.35
N TYR A 105 3.90 -4.57 26.49
CA TYR A 105 3.76 -3.99 25.16
C TYR A 105 2.89 -4.85 24.24
N ILE A 106 3.08 -6.18 24.24
CA ILE A 106 2.20 -7.12 23.54
C ILE A 106 0.75 -6.98 24.00
N ASP A 107 0.51 -6.85 25.30
CA ASP A 107 -0.83 -6.63 25.84
C ASP A 107 -1.49 -5.36 25.29
N ARG A 108 -0.70 -4.30 25.09
CA ARG A 108 -1.19 -3.06 24.48
C ARG A 108 -1.57 -3.26 23.01
N ILE A 109 -0.72 -3.94 22.23
CA ILE A 109 -1.00 -4.24 20.82
C ILE A 109 -2.27 -5.08 20.69
N ILE A 110 -2.41 -6.14 21.49
CA ILE A 110 -3.62 -6.98 21.50
C ILE A 110 -4.85 -6.17 21.92
N ALA A 111 -4.75 -5.36 22.98
CA ALA A 111 -5.87 -4.57 23.48
C ALA A 111 -6.33 -3.48 22.49
N ALA A 112 -5.41 -2.97 21.66
CA ALA A 112 -5.71 -2.02 20.62
C ALA A 112 -6.39 -2.66 19.39
N GLY A 113 -6.29 -3.99 19.21
CA GLY A 113 -7.00 -4.71 18.15
C GLY A 113 -6.18 -4.91 16.87
N TYR A 114 -4.85 -4.85 16.94
CA TYR A 114 -3.98 -5.28 15.84
C TYR A 114 -4.11 -6.79 15.61
N ASP A 115 -3.90 -7.22 14.37
CA ASP A 115 -3.93 -8.64 13.99
C ASP A 115 -2.68 -9.39 14.42
N GLY A 116 -1.60 -8.66 14.67
CA GLY A 116 -0.33 -9.22 15.05
C GLY A 116 0.69 -8.17 15.49
N VAL A 117 1.89 -8.66 15.74
CA VAL A 117 3.06 -7.87 16.07
C VAL A 117 4.14 -8.09 15.01
N TYR A 118 4.86 -7.02 14.72
CA TYR A 118 6.04 -7.01 13.88
C TYR A 118 7.26 -6.74 14.77
N PHE A 119 8.09 -7.76 14.98
CA PHE A 119 9.30 -7.67 15.77
C PHE A 119 10.46 -7.12 14.95
N ASP A 120 11.02 -6.02 15.42
CA ASP A 120 12.19 -5.39 14.83
C ASP A 120 13.41 -5.52 15.74
N VAL A 121 14.60 -5.27 15.17
CA VAL A 121 15.90 -5.38 15.84
C VAL A 121 16.12 -6.77 16.41
N VAL A 122 15.65 -7.78 15.67
CA VAL A 122 15.80 -9.20 16.02
C VAL A 122 17.26 -9.62 15.88
N ASP A 123 18.01 -9.03 14.96
CA ASP A 123 19.43 -9.28 14.71
C ASP A 123 20.37 -8.71 15.79
N GLU A 124 19.82 -8.12 16.86
CA GLU A 124 20.59 -7.61 18.00
C GLU A 124 21.51 -8.66 18.63
N TYR A 125 21.17 -9.96 18.50
CA TYR A 125 22.05 -11.04 18.98
C TYR A 125 23.42 -11.08 18.29
N GLN A 126 23.54 -10.46 17.12
CA GLN A 126 24.78 -10.33 16.38
C GLN A 126 25.66 -9.19 16.93
N GLN A 127 25.10 -8.27 17.73
CA GLN A 127 25.81 -7.12 18.25
C GLN A 127 26.83 -7.51 19.33
N LYS A 128 27.95 -6.78 19.34
CA LYS A 128 29.09 -7.13 20.21
C LYS A 128 28.73 -7.15 21.69
N TRP A 129 27.88 -6.23 22.13
CA TRP A 129 27.45 -6.15 23.52
C TRP A 129 26.60 -7.37 23.90
N ALA A 130 25.58 -7.74 23.12
CA ALA A 130 24.77 -8.92 23.34
C ALA A 130 25.64 -10.19 23.45
N GLN A 131 26.57 -10.38 22.50
CA GLN A 131 27.52 -11.50 22.52
C GLN A 131 28.49 -11.49 23.71
N THR A 132 28.73 -10.34 24.33
CA THR A 132 29.65 -10.20 25.47
C THR A 132 28.94 -10.44 26.80
N TYR A 133 27.70 -9.96 26.93
CA TYR A 133 26.99 -9.92 28.22
C TYR A 133 25.89 -10.97 28.35
N CYS A 134 25.38 -11.52 27.25
CA CYS A 134 24.45 -12.64 27.32
C CYS A 134 25.16 -13.88 27.86
N PRO A 135 24.58 -14.60 28.85
CA PRO A 135 25.09 -15.89 29.27
C PRO A 135 25.23 -16.84 28.07
N GLY A 136 26.40 -17.47 27.91
CA GLY A 136 26.70 -18.33 26.77
C GLY A 136 27.36 -17.61 25.57
N GLY A 137 27.66 -16.32 25.70
CA GLY A 137 28.35 -15.55 24.66
C GLY A 137 27.50 -15.42 23.39
N ALA A 138 28.13 -15.48 22.21
CA ALA A 138 27.42 -15.33 20.94
C ALA A 138 26.32 -16.39 20.71
N ALA A 139 26.61 -17.67 20.97
CA ALA A 139 25.60 -18.72 20.86
C ALA A 139 24.45 -18.56 21.88
N GLY A 140 24.79 -18.06 23.07
CA GLY A 140 23.78 -17.72 24.08
C GLY A 140 22.89 -16.55 23.67
N ALA A 141 23.47 -15.52 23.08
CA ALA A 141 22.76 -14.35 22.56
C ALA A 141 21.77 -14.75 21.45
N GLU A 142 22.20 -15.60 20.51
CA GLU A 142 21.37 -16.13 19.43
C GLU A 142 20.18 -16.94 19.99
N GLN A 143 20.47 -17.90 20.87
CA GLN A 143 19.41 -18.72 21.48
C GLN A 143 18.45 -17.88 22.32
N ALA A 144 18.96 -16.89 23.06
CA ALA A 144 18.11 -16.03 23.89
C ALA A 144 17.14 -15.18 23.06
N MET A 145 17.51 -14.76 21.85
CA MET A 145 16.60 -14.04 20.96
C MET A 145 15.52 -14.97 20.42
N ALA A 146 15.90 -16.18 19.98
CA ALA A 146 14.93 -17.20 19.58
C ALA A 146 13.95 -17.54 20.71
N ASP A 147 14.45 -17.68 21.94
CA ASP A 147 13.64 -17.95 23.12
C ASP A 147 12.72 -16.78 23.49
N LEU A 148 13.17 -15.52 23.29
CA LEU A 148 12.32 -14.34 23.52
C LEU A 148 11.15 -14.31 22.54
N VAL A 149 11.43 -14.48 21.23
CA VAL A 149 10.39 -14.47 20.20
C VAL A 149 9.38 -15.59 20.45
N ALA A 150 9.83 -16.80 20.75
CA ALA A 150 8.95 -17.91 21.10
C ALA A 150 8.11 -17.61 22.35
N TYR A 151 8.73 -17.05 23.39
CA TYR A 151 8.02 -16.68 24.62
C TYR A 151 6.93 -15.63 24.38
N LEU A 152 7.22 -14.58 23.59
CA LEU A 152 6.25 -13.53 23.28
C LEU A 152 5.14 -14.04 22.36
N ALA A 153 5.46 -14.90 21.40
CA ALA A 153 4.48 -15.57 20.55
C ALA A 153 3.51 -16.43 21.38
N ASP A 154 4.04 -17.31 22.23
CA ASP A 154 3.23 -18.14 23.13
C ASP A 154 2.35 -17.30 24.06
N TYR A 155 2.91 -16.21 24.61
CA TYR A 155 2.17 -15.28 25.44
C TYR A 155 1.01 -14.61 24.68
N ALA A 156 1.26 -14.16 23.45
CA ALA A 156 0.24 -13.55 22.61
C ALA A 156 -0.85 -14.56 22.21
N HIS A 157 -0.46 -15.75 21.76
CA HIS A 157 -1.39 -16.81 21.35
C HIS A 157 -2.26 -17.32 22.49
N ALA A 158 -1.76 -17.32 23.73
CA ALA A 158 -2.56 -17.65 24.91
C ALA A 158 -3.74 -16.67 25.13
N LYS A 159 -3.64 -15.45 24.59
CA LYS A 159 -4.67 -14.40 24.69
C LYS A 159 -5.49 -14.26 23.43
N ASN A 160 -4.85 -14.37 22.27
CA ASN A 160 -5.45 -14.35 20.95
C ASN A 160 -4.79 -15.42 20.07
N PRO A 161 -5.40 -16.63 19.95
CA PRO A 161 -4.84 -17.72 19.16
C PRO A 161 -4.67 -17.44 17.66
N ALA A 162 -5.29 -16.37 17.14
CA ALA A 162 -5.17 -15.97 15.74
C ALA A 162 -4.11 -14.88 15.52
N PHE A 163 -3.53 -14.35 16.60
CA PHE A 163 -2.56 -13.25 16.55
C PHE A 163 -1.33 -13.64 15.73
N LYS A 164 -0.85 -12.72 14.90
CA LYS A 164 0.24 -12.98 13.96
C LYS A 164 1.58 -12.51 14.47
N ILE A 165 2.61 -13.31 14.22
CA ILE A 165 3.98 -13.03 14.63
C ILE A 165 4.84 -12.83 13.40
N TRP A 166 5.28 -11.61 13.18
CA TRP A 166 6.16 -11.26 12.08
C TRP A 166 7.48 -10.70 12.60
N ALA A 167 8.53 -10.78 11.80
CA ALA A 167 9.85 -10.28 12.17
C ALA A 167 10.52 -9.55 11.00
N ASN A 168 11.44 -8.67 11.34
CA ASN A 168 12.33 -7.99 10.42
C ASN A 168 13.74 -8.61 10.42
N ASN A 169 14.36 -8.74 9.24
CA ASN A 169 15.75 -9.19 9.07
C ASN A 169 16.04 -10.51 9.83
N ALA A 170 17.27 -10.67 10.34
CA ALA A 170 17.70 -11.83 11.12
C ALA A 170 17.39 -13.18 10.46
N GLU A 171 17.47 -13.27 9.14
CA GLU A 171 17.16 -14.48 8.39
C GLU A 171 18.08 -15.66 8.75
N GLU A 172 19.29 -15.40 9.28
CA GLU A 172 20.19 -16.43 9.77
C GLU A 172 19.59 -17.20 10.96
N LEU A 173 18.77 -16.51 11.77
CA LEU A 173 18.09 -17.10 12.92
C LEU A 173 16.98 -18.08 12.50
N LEU A 174 16.56 -18.09 11.23
CA LEU A 174 15.60 -19.07 10.70
C LEU A 174 16.11 -20.52 10.81
N THR A 175 17.43 -20.72 10.94
CA THR A 175 18.02 -22.04 11.20
C THR A 175 17.74 -22.56 12.61
N ASN A 176 17.35 -21.68 13.54
CA ASN A 176 16.91 -22.03 14.88
C ASN A 176 15.42 -22.40 14.85
N GLN A 177 15.11 -23.67 15.10
CA GLN A 177 13.74 -24.18 15.02
C GLN A 177 12.79 -23.52 16.04
N THR A 178 13.29 -23.10 17.20
CA THR A 178 12.50 -22.37 18.21
C THR A 178 12.02 -21.04 17.65
N TYR A 179 12.86 -20.31 16.92
CA TYR A 179 12.46 -19.06 16.28
C TYR A 179 11.53 -19.35 15.09
N PHE A 180 11.99 -20.19 14.16
CA PHE A 180 11.29 -20.47 12.90
C PHE A 180 9.85 -20.97 13.08
N SER A 181 9.59 -21.82 14.08
CA SER A 181 8.24 -22.37 14.29
C SER A 181 7.21 -21.34 14.74
N HIS A 182 7.64 -20.21 15.31
CA HIS A 182 6.75 -19.20 15.89
C HIS A 182 6.44 -18.02 14.98
N LEU A 183 7.08 -17.92 13.80
CA LEU A 183 6.78 -16.86 12.83
C LEU A 183 5.64 -17.23 11.88
N ASP A 184 4.81 -16.26 11.50
CA ASP A 184 3.86 -16.35 10.38
C ASP A 184 4.44 -15.79 9.08
N GLY A 185 5.32 -14.78 9.17
CA GLY A 185 5.95 -14.15 8.03
C GLY A 185 7.16 -13.30 8.43
N MET A 186 7.87 -12.76 7.43
CA MET A 186 9.07 -11.96 7.63
C MET A 186 9.15 -10.84 6.60
N PHE A 187 9.64 -9.68 7.02
CA PHE A 187 10.14 -8.66 6.11
C PHE A 187 11.67 -8.71 6.10
N LYS A 188 12.26 -8.43 4.94
CA LYS A 188 13.72 -8.30 4.77
C LYS A 188 14.01 -6.95 4.16
N GLU A 189 14.66 -6.08 4.92
CA GLU A 189 15.17 -4.83 4.36
C GLU A 189 16.40 -5.08 3.50
N ASN A 190 16.55 -4.31 2.43
CA ASN A 190 17.74 -4.30 1.58
C ASN A 190 18.09 -5.63 0.93
N LEU A 191 17.10 -6.43 0.54
CA LEU A 191 17.33 -7.71 -0.10
C LEU A 191 18.01 -7.54 -1.47
N PHE A 192 17.66 -6.48 -2.20
CA PHE A 192 18.14 -6.19 -3.55
C PHE A 192 18.94 -4.88 -3.64
N TYR A 193 18.65 -3.89 -2.80
CA TYR A 193 19.31 -2.59 -2.77
C TYR A 193 19.63 -2.16 -1.33
N THR A 194 20.85 -1.65 -1.11
CA THR A 194 21.25 -1.05 0.19
C THR A 194 20.43 0.21 0.50
N ASP A 195 20.47 0.70 1.74
CA ASP A 195 19.85 1.96 2.17
C ASP A 195 20.23 3.18 1.33
N SER A 196 21.46 3.18 0.78
CA SER A 196 21.93 4.23 -0.12
C SER A 196 21.31 4.17 -1.53
N GLY A 197 20.46 3.19 -1.79
CA GLY A 197 19.90 2.88 -3.11
C GLY A 197 20.89 2.22 -4.08
N SER A 198 22.04 1.74 -3.59
CA SER A 198 23.01 0.97 -4.39
C SER A 198 22.57 -0.49 -4.53
N LYS A 199 22.80 -1.12 -5.69
CA LYS A 199 22.44 -2.53 -5.91
C LYS A 199 23.27 -3.44 -5.00
N GLN A 200 22.62 -4.38 -4.32
CA GLN A 200 23.31 -5.40 -3.54
C GLN A 200 24.18 -6.30 -4.43
N PRO A 201 25.35 -6.74 -3.96
CA PRO A 201 26.09 -7.80 -4.63
C PRO A 201 25.22 -9.05 -4.76
N SER A 202 25.26 -9.72 -5.92
CA SER A 202 24.43 -10.90 -6.15
C SER A 202 24.65 -12.01 -5.12
N SER A 203 25.85 -12.11 -4.55
CA SER A 203 26.18 -13.05 -3.48
C SER A 203 25.41 -12.79 -2.19
N GLU A 204 25.17 -11.53 -1.84
CA GLU A 204 24.42 -11.15 -0.62
C GLU A 204 22.93 -11.50 -0.76
N THR A 205 22.33 -11.14 -1.90
CA THR A 205 20.95 -11.53 -2.21
C THR A 205 20.80 -13.06 -2.23
N GLN A 206 21.74 -13.78 -2.84
CA GLN A 206 21.71 -15.25 -2.88
C GLN A 206 21.86 -15.88 -1.49
N TYR A 207 22.71 -15.32 -0.63
CA TYR A 207 22.86 -15.78 0.75
C TYR A 207 21.56 -15.60 1.52
N SER A 208 21.00 -14.39 1.53
CA SER A 208 19.72 -14.07 2.19
C SER A 208 18.60 -14.98 1.68
N MET A 209 18.48 -15.12 0.36
CA MET A 209 17.46 -15.98 -0.25
C MET A 209 17.63 -17.46 0.09
N SER A 210 18.85 -17.95 0.31
CA SER A 210 19.07 -19.35 0.72
C SER A 210 18.44 -19.67 2.08
N LEU A 211 18.32 -18.67 2.96
CA LEU A 211 17.69 -18.77 4.27
C LEU A 211 16.19 -18.50 4.17
N LEU A 212 15.78 -17.43 3.47
CA LEU A 212 14.37 -17.06 3.27
C LEU A 212 13.57 -18.14 2.51
N GLN A 213 14.23 -18.97 1.70
CA GLN A 213 13.59 -20.12 1.06
C GLN A 213 12.99 -21.11 2.08
N MET A 214 13.49 -21.17 3.32
CA MET A 214 12.90 -21.98 4.39
C MET A 214 11.49 -21.51 4.74
N MET A 215 11.26 -20.19 4.80
CA MET A 215 9.95 -19.59 5.04
C MET A 215 9.00 -19.90 3.88
N LEU A 216 9.43 -19.61 2.64
CA LEU A 216 8.63 -19.85 1.44
C LEU A 216 8.26 -21.33 1.29
N ALA A 217 9.20 -22.25 1.55
CA ALA A 217 8.95 -23.70 1.48
C ALA A 217 7.97 -24.18 2.56
N ALA A 218 7.86 -23.48 3.69
CA ALA A 218 6.87 -23.73 4.72
C ALA A 218 5.53 -23.02 4.47
N GLY A 219 5.37 -22.35 3.34
CA GLY A 219 4.16 -21.58 3.00
C GLY A 219 4.00 -20.30 3.83
N LYS A 220 5.10 -19.79 4.39
CA LYS A 220 5.14 -18.52 5.13
C LYS A 220 5.49 -17.37 4.19
N ASP A 221 5.00 -16.19 4.50
CA ASP A 221 5.16 -15.00 3.67
C ASP A 221 6.53 -14.35 3.89
N VAL A 222 7.14 -13.84 2.80
CA VAL A 222 8.38 -13.05 2.83
C VAL A 222 8.17 -11.80 1.99
N ILE A 223 8.51 -10.63 2.54
CA ILE A 223 8.33 -9.32 1.91
C ILE A 223 9.66 -8.55 1.93
N ALA A 224 10.16 -8.14 0.77
CA ALA A 224 11.35 -7.30 0.68
C ALA A 224 11.01 -5.81 0.90
N ILE A 225 11.77 -5.09 1.72
CA ILE A 225 11.69 -3.63 1.82
C ILE A 225 12.89 -3.02 1.11
N GLU A 226 12.65 -2.11 0.17
CA GLU A 226 13.70 -1.51 -0.65
C GLU A 226 13.59 0.02 -0.63
N TYR A 227 14.67 0.70 -0.20
CA TYR A 227 14.74 2.16 -0.14
C TYR A 227 15.17 2.77 -1.47
N VAL A 228 14.31 2.63 -2.49
CA VAL A 228 14.56 3.12 -3.85
C VAL A 228 13.38 3.90 -4.39
N SER A 229 13.66 5.04 -5.04
CA SER A 229 12.66 5.92 -5.66
C SER A 229 12.84 6.10 -7.17
N ASP A 230 13.92 5.56 -7.75
CA ASP A 230 14.18 5.61 -9.19
C ASP A 230 13.35 4.56 -9.93
N SER A 231 12.66 4.96 -11.00
CA SER A 231 11.75 4.08 -11.75
C SER A 231 12.42 2.84 -12.33
N ALA A 232 13.70 2.92 -12.73
CA ALA A 232 14.41 1.76 -13.26
C ALA A 232 14.79 0.78 -12.14
N LYS A 233 15.17 1.30 -10.96
CA LYS A 233 15.41 0.46 -9.77
C LYS A 233 14.13 -0.20 -9.26
N ILE A 234 13.01 0.51 -9.26
CA ILE A 234 11.71 -0.04 -8.85
C ILE A 234 11.30 -1.19 -9.78
N ALA A 235 11.41 -1.01 -11.10
CA ALA A 235 11.13 -2.09 -12.07
C ALA A 235 12.05 -3.31 -11.89
N ASP A 236 13.31 -3.08 -11.51
CA ASP A 236 14.25 -4.16 -11.20
C ASP A 236 13.90 -4.87 -9.89
N VAL A 237 13.49 -4.14 -8.83
CA VAL A 237 12.94 -4.73 -7.60
C VAL A 237 11.73 -5.62 -7.90
N GLU A 238 10.78 -5.14 -8.70
CA GLU A 238 9.59 -5.91 -9.09
C GLU A 238 9.99 -7.19 -9.83
N THR A 239 10.92 -7.09 -10.78
CA THR A 239 11.44 -8.25 -11.54
C THR A 239 12.09 -9.28 -10.61
N GLN A 240 12.90 -8.82 -9.66
CA GLN A 240 13.59 -9.69 -8.71
C GLN A 240 12.63 -10.33 -7.71
N ALA A 241 11.68 -9.55 -7.18
CA ALA A 241 10.65 -10.06 -6.27
C ALA A 241 9.80 -11.14 -6.95
N ALA A 242 9.40 -10.92 -8.20
CA ALA A 242 8.71 -11.92 -9.01
C ALA A 242 9.56 -13.17 -9.27
N HIS A 243 10.85 -13.00 -9.55
CA HIS A 243 11.79 -14.12 -9.76
C HIS A 243 11.89 -15.03 -8.53
N TYR A 244 11.97 -14.43 -7.34
CA TYR A 244 12.09 -15.15 -6.07
C TYR A 244 10.75 -15.52 -5.43
N ASN A 245 9.62 -15.09 -6.02
CA ASN A 245 8.27 -15.27 -5.48
C ASN A 245 8.15 -14.73 -4.04
N VAL A 246 8.65 -13.52 -3.81
CA VAL A 246 8.51 -12.75 -2.57
C VAL A 246 7.65 -11.52 -2.82
N GLY A 247 7.00 -11.02 -1.78
CA GLY A 247 6.39 -9.69 -1.80
C GLY A 247 7.46 -8.60 -1.79
N TYR A 248 7.07 -7.36 -2.07
CA TYR A 248 7.96 -6.22 -1.86
C TYR A 248 7.20 -4.95 -1.47
N TYR A 249 7.95 -4.00 -0.94
CA TYR A 249 7.53 -2.63 -0.66
C TYR A 249 8.73 -1.71 -0.96
N THR A 250 8.53 -0.71 -1.83
CA THR A 250 9.56 0.32 -2.01
C THR A 250 9.23 1.51 -1.11
N ALA A 251 10.08 1.80 -0.13
CA ALA A 251 9.78 2.74 0.94
C ALA A 251 10.58 4.04 0.82
N ASP A 252 10.05 5.12 1.39
CA ASP A 252 10.90 6.25 1.81
C ASP A 252 11.74 5.81 3.01
N ILE A 253 13.01 6.22 3.06
CA ILE A 253 13.93 5.81 4.13
C ILE A 253 13.54 6.34 5.51
N ASN A 254 12.76 7.42 5.56
CA ASN A 254 12.22 7.94 6.81
C ASN A 254 10.95 7.19 7.25
N LEU A 255 10.39 6.32 6.38
CA LEU A 255 9.15 5.59 6.62
C LEU A 255 7.99 6.54 7.00
N ASP A 256 7.99 7.73 6.41
CA ASP A 256 7.02 8.82 6.62
C ASP A 256 5.95 8.77 5.54
N GLY A 257 4.73 8.40 5.95
CA GLY A 257 3.60 8.20 5.06
C GLY A 257 3.72 6.96 4.16
N ILE A 258 2.69 6.76 3.34
CA ILE A 258 2.57 5.56 2.50
C ILE A 258 3.29 5.80 1.16
N SER A 259 4.19 4.88 0.81
CA SER A 259 4.71 4.79 -0.54
C SER A 259 3.83 3.87 -1.37
N TYR A 260 3.13 4.43 -2.35
CA TYR A 260 2.34 3.65 -3.32
C TYR A 260 3.18 3.13 -4.48
N THR A 261 4.45 3.50 -4.53
CA THR A 261 5.40 2.98 -5.50
C THR A 261 5.58 1.47 -5.27
N GLY A 262 5.33 0.66 -6.31
CA GLY A 262 5.49 -0.80 -6.23
C GLY A 262 4.25 -1.61 -5.85
N VAL A 263 3.05 -1.03 -5.81
CA VAL A 263 1.81 -1.82 -5.66
C VAL A 263 1.59 -2.71 -6.90
N LEU A 264 1.44 -4.02 -6.66
CA LEU A 264 1.28 -5.02 -7.71
C LEU A 264 -0.07 -4.88 -8.45
N PRO A 265 -0.14 -5.21 -9.75
CA PRO A 265 -1.41 -5.26 -10.48
C PRO A 265 -2.43 -6.20 -9.78
N GLY A 266 -3.66 -5.72 -9.58
CA GLY A 266 -4.75 -6.50 -8.98
C GLY A 266 -4.80 -6.51 -7.45
N GLN A 267 -3.91 -5.78 -6.79
CA GLN A 267 -4.05 -5.47 -5.37
C GLN A 267 -4.94 -4.25 -5.22
N TYR A 268 -6.22 -4.55 -5.01
CA TYR A 268 -7.23 -3.53 -4.85
C TYR A 268 -6.99 -2.75 -3.56
N ILE A 269 -7.15 -1.43 -3.66
CA ILE A 269 -7.91 -0.65 -2.67
C ILE A 269 -9.01 -1.55 -2.12
N HIS A 270 -9.12 -1.74 -0.81
CA HIS A 270 -10.29 -2.42 -0.25
C HIS A 270 -11.55 -1.67 -0.71
N GLU A 271 -12.20 -2.18 -1.76
CA GLU A 271 -13.44 -1.65 -2.33
C GLU A 271 -14.58 -2.01 -1.37
N ASP A 272 -14.65 -1.30 -0.24
CA ASP A 272 -15.88 -1.16 0.52
C ASP A 272 -16.43 0.26 0.34
N TRP A 273 -16.61 0.65 -0.94
CA TRP A 273 -17.51 1.75 -1.32
C TRP A 273 -18.93 1.22 -1.63
N SER A 274 -19.43 0.29 -0.82
CA SER A 274 -20.87 -0.01 -0.79
C SER A 274 -21.69 1.08 -0.07
N GLY A 275 -21.04 2.16 0.40
CA GLY A 275 -21.64 3.24 1.18
C GLY A 275 -22.53 4.24 0.44
N LEU A 276 -22.62 4.20 -0.90
CA LEU A 276 -23.55 5.04 -1.65
C LEU A 276 -24.54 4.21 -2.49
N THR A 277 -25.28 3.33 -1.81
CA THR A 277 -26.61 2.94 -2.30
C THR A 277 -27.59 4.09 -2.05
N THR A 278 -27.51 5.15 -2.86
CA THR A 278 -28.71 5.94 -3.12
C THR A 278 -29.69 5.03 -3.85
N THR A 279 -30.65 4.51 -3.09
CA THR A 279 -31.77 3.75 -3.62
C THR A 279 -32.58 4.68 -4.53
N THR A 280 -32.22 4.76 -5.79
CA THR A 280 -33.12 5.23 -6.84
C THR A 280 -33.75 3.98 -7.43
N THR A 281 -34.91 3.62 -6.87
CA THR A 281 -35.78 2.61 -7.45
C THR A 281 -36.26 3.10 -8.82
N THR A 282 -35.54 2.75 -9.89
CA THR A 282 -36.07 2.89 -11.25
C THR A 282 -36.87 1.63 -11.55
N THR A 283 -38.17 1.68 -11.28
CA THR A 283 -39.12 0.66 -11.73
C THR A 283 -39.20 0.72 -13.25
N SER A 284 -38.42 -0.11 -13.95
CA SER A 284 -38.63 -0.35 -15.37
C SER A 284 -39.77 -1.35 -15.54
N THR A 285 -40.99 -0.83 -15.63
CA THR A 285 -42.16 -1.56 -16.14
C THR A 285 -41.89 -2.04 -17.56
N SER A 286 -41.69 -3.36 -17.72
CA SER A 286 -41.75 -4.03 -19.01
C SER A 286 -43.20 -4.02 -19.52
N THR A 287 -43.51 -3.08 -20.40
CA THR A 287 -44.71 -3.12 -21.23
C THR A 287 -44.55 -4.21 -22.28
N THR A 288 -45.29 -5.30 -22.10
CA THR A 288 -45.49 -6.34 -23.12
C THR A 288 -46.13 -5.72 -24.36
N SER A 289 -45.40 -5.69 -25.47
CA SER A 289 -45.97 -5.48 -26.80
C SER A 289 -45.89 -6.78 -27.58
N THR A 290 -47.05 -7.38 -27.79
CA THR A 290 -47.28 -8.56 -28.60
C THR A 290 -47.05 -8.23 -30.07
N SER A 291 -46.15 -8.93 -30.76
CA SER A 291 -46.18 -9.04 -32.23
C SER A 291 -45.49 -10.33 -32.71
N THR A 292 -46.37 -11.21 -33.19
CA THR A 292 -46.28 -12.26 -34.21
C THR A 292 -44.93 -12.56 -34.90
N THR A 293 -44.50 -13.80 -34.70
CA THR A 293 -43.84 -14.77 -35.60
C THR A 293 -43.14 -14.25 -36.86
N THR A 294 -41.81 -14.40 -36.92
CA THR A 294 -41.08 -14.94 -38.08
C THR A 294 -39.79 -15.59 -37.58
N SER A 295 -39.66 -16.89 -37.79
CA SER A 295 -38.43 -17.64 -37.51
C SER A 295 -37.35 -17.25 -38.52
N THR A 296 -36.34 -16.52 -38.04
CA THR A 296 -34.98 -16.61 -38.58
C THR A 296 -34.10 -17.10 -37.44
N THR A 297 -33.45 -18.23 -37.69
CA THR A 297 -32.41 -18.81 -36.84
C THR A 297 -31.25 -17.82 -36.73
N THR A 298 -31.34 -16.87 -35.81
CA THR A 298 -30.18 -16.18 -35.30
C THR A 298 -29.66 -17.05 -34.18
N THR A 299 -28.49 -17.65 -34.39
CA THR A 299 -27.67 -18.16 -33.30
C THR A 299 -27.50 -17.01 -32.32
N SER A 300 -28.31 -16.98 -31.25
CA SER A 300 -28.00 -16.18 -30.07
C SER A 300 -26.75 -16.80 -29.48
N THR A 301 -25.59 -16.37 -30.00
CA THR A 301 -24.40 -16.30 -29.18
C THR A 301 -24.79 -15.39 -28.03
N THR A 302 -25.17 -15.99 -26.90
CA THR A 302 -25.09 -15.33 -25.61
C THR A 302 -23.64 -14.91 -25.50
N THR A 303 -23.32 -13.68 -25.92
CA THR A 303 -22.02 -13.09 -25.64
C THR A 303 -21.95 -13.09 -24.12
N LEU A 304 -21.15 -14.00 -23.58
CA LEU A 304 -20.77 -13.94 -22.17
C LEU A 304 -20.17 -12.55 -22.00
N VAL A 305 -20.88 -11.68 -21.31
CA VAL A 305 -20.36 -10.44 -20.79
C VAL A 305 -19.33 -10.87 -19.76
N THR A 306 -18.06 -10.83 -20.15
CA THR A 306 -16.94 -11.20 -19.29
C THR A 306 -16.24 -9.94 -18.89
N ASP A 307 -16.28 -9.63 -17.60
CA ASP A 307 -15.41 -8.63 -16.99
C ASP A 307 -13.96 -9.12 -17.08
N LEU A 308 -13.07 -8.26 -17.54
CA LEU A 308 -11.65 -8.51 -17.75
C LEU A 308 -10.81 -7.67 -16.82
N THR A 309 -9.66 -8.21 -16.43
CA THR A 309 -8.59 -7.43 -15.83
C THR A 309 -7.39 -7.53 -16.75
N LEU A 310 -7.00 -6.41 -17.35
CA LEU A 310 -5.92 -6.31 -18.31
C LEU A 310 -4.82 -5.41 -17.74
N THR A 311 -3.59 -5.89 -17.81
CA THR A 311 -2.42 -5.15 -17.32
C THR A 311 -1.36 -5.13 -18.41
N GLY A 312 -0.90 -3.93 -18.75
CA GLY A 312 0.23 -3.68 -19.62
C GLY A 312 1.57 -3.97 -18.94
N THR A 313 2.63 -3.44 -19.51
CA THR A 313 4.02 -3.67 -19.16
C THR A 313 4.71 -2.34 -18.86
N SER A 314 6.04 -2.32 -18.80
CA SER A 314 6.80 -1.07 -18.73
C SER A 314 7.07 -0.43 -20.09
N SER A 315 6.44 -0.92 -21.15
CA SER A 315 6.57 -0.44 -22.54
C SER A 315 5.22 0.06 -23.06
N SER A 316 5.20 0.74 -24.21
CA SER A 316 3.94 1.13 -24.86
C SER A 316 3.07 -0.07 -25.25
N ASP A 317 1.87 -0.12 -24.70
CA ASP A 317 0.91 -1.22 -24.86
C ASP A 317 -0.40 -0.77 -25.54
N ASN A 318 -1.13 -1.77 -26.07
CA ASN A 318 -2.50 -1.58 -26.57
C ASN A 318 -3.41 -2.57 -25.84
N LEU A 319 -4.25 -2.06 -24.93
CA LEU A 319 -5.17 -2.83 -24.12
C LEU A 319 -6.61 -2.58 -24.58
N ALA A 320 -7.36 -3.66 -24.80
CA ALA A 320 -8.75 -3.59 -25.23
C ALA A 320 -9.61 -4.55 -24.38
N GLY A 321 -10.55 -3.97 -23.64
CA GLY A 321 -11.66 -4.64 -22.99
C GLY A 321 -12.67 -5.21 -23.98
N LYS A 322 -13.85 -5.57 -23.50
CA LYS A 322 -14.93 -6.18 -24.27
C LYS A 322 -16.26 -5.49 -23.99
N SER A 323 -17.23 -6.21 -23.43
CA SER A 323 -18.59 -5.70 -23.25
C SER A 323 -19.03 -5.76 -21.78
N GLY A 324 -18.13 -6.20 -20.89
CA GLY A 324 -18.33 -6.30 -19.45
C GLY A 324 -17.60 -5.16 -18.74
N ASN A 325 -17.70 -5.10 -17.42
CA ASN A 325 -17.07 -4.04 -16.63
C ASN A 325 -15.60 -4.35 -16.42
N ASP A 326 -14.75 -3.81 -17.27
CA ASP A 326 -13.35 -4.17 -17.36
C ASP A 326 -12.45 -3.25 -16.52
N LYS A 327 -11.32 -3.77 -16.07
CA LYS A 327 -10.25 -3.00 -15.41
C LYS A 327 -8.99 -3.04 -16.27
N LEU A 328 -8.58 -1.90 -16.80
CA LEU A 328 -7.45 -1.74 -17.71
C LEU A 328 -6.36 -0.88 -17.04
N TYR A 329 -5.16 -1.44 -16.94
CA TYR A 329 -3.99 -0.79 -16.33
C TYR A 329 -2.83 -0.72 -17.33
N GLY A 330 -2.50 0.47 -17.83
CA GLY A 330 -1.43 0.69 -18.83
C GLY A 330 -0.03 0.44 -18.28
N LYS A 331 0.21 0.86 -17.03
CA LYS A 331 1.48 0.80 -16.29
C LYS A 331 2.46 1.87 -16.76
N ALA A 332 3.60 1.53 -17.35
CA ALA A 332 4.56 2.54 -17.79
C ALA A 332 4.74 2.43 -19.30
N GLY A 333 4.80 3.54 -20.01
CA GLY A 333 4.77 3.49 -21.45
C GLY A 333 4.10 4.71 -22.04
N ALA A 334 3.54 4.55 -23.23
CA ALA A 334 2.63 5.51 -23.82
C ALA A 334 1.58 4.63 -24.47
N ASP A 335 0.50 4.43 -23.74
CA ASP A 335 -0.41 3.30 -23.91
C ASP A 335 -1.70 3.74 -24.61
N VAL A 336 -2.40 2.75 -25.14
CA VAL A 336 -3.74 2.91 -25.70
C VAL A 336 -4.67 1.94 -24.98
N LEU A 337 -5.59 2.48 -24.19
CA LEU A 337 -6.58 1.71 -23.43
C LEU A 337 -7.97 1.94 -24.00
N SER A 338 -8.72 0.87 -24.27
CA SER A 338 -10.09 0.91 -24.76
C SER A 338 -10.98 -0.04 -23.96
N GLY A 339 -11.92 0.50 -23.17
CA GLY A 339 -12.87 -0.29 -22.38
C GLY A 339 -13.90 -1.01 -23.25
N ASN A 340 -14.35 -0.34 -24.31
CA ASN A 340 -15.35 -0.75 -25.30
C ASN A 340 -16.79 -0.66 -24.79
N GLY A 341 -17.23 -1.56 -23.91
CA GLY A 341 -18.58 -1.45 -23.36
C GLY A 341 -18.67 -2.11 -22.01
N GLY A 342 -19.58 -1.63 -21.17
CA GLY A 342 -19.53 -1.88 -19.74
C GLY A 342 -19.13 -0.61 -19.00
N ASN A 343 -19.12 -0.66 -17.67
CA ASN A 343 -18.64 0.44 -16.83
C ASN A 343 -17.18 0.14 -16.48
N ASP A 344 -16.26 0.77 -17.18
CA ASP A 344 -14.86 0.38 -17.18
C ASP A 344 -14.00 1.25 -16.25
N TRP A 345 -12.91 0.68 -15.74
CA TRP A 345 -11.87 1.36 -14.97
C TRP A 345 -10.60 1.45 -15.80
N LEU A 346 -10.20 2.67 -16.20
CA LEU A 346 -9.04 2.91 -17.06
C LEU A 346 -7.99 3.73 -16.32
N GLU A 347 -6.82 3.12 -16.09
CA GLU A 347 -5.65 3.77 -15.48
C GLU A 347 -4.47 3.70 -16.46
N GLY A 348 -4.09 4.83 -17.06
CA GLY A 348 -2.96 4.91 -17.99
C GLY A 348 -1.63 4.62 -17.30
N GLY A 349 -1.33 5.39 -16.26
CA GLY A 349 -0.15 5.23 -15.41
C GLY A 349 0.97 6.21 -15.76
N ASN A 350 2.20 5.72 -15.88
CA ASN A 350 3.36 6.51 -16.23
C ASN A 350 3.48 6.62 -17.76
N GLY A 351 3.04 7.71 -18.32
CA GLY A 351 2.97 7.87 -19.77
C GLY A 351 2.15 9.06 -20.17
N ASN A 352 2.12 9.34 -21.47
CA ASN A 352 1.04 10.16 -22.01
C ASN A 352 0.15 9.21 -22.80
N ASP A 353 -0.92 8.78 -22.15
CA ASP A 353 -1.72 7.66 -22.62
C ASP A 353 -2.96 8.13 -23.38
N LYS A 354 -3.58 7.22 -24.13
CA LYS A 354 -4.85 7.44 -24.81
C LYS A 354 -5.90 6.52 -24.21
N LEU A 355 -6.91 7.10 -23.58
CA LEU A 355 -7.93 6.38 -22.85
C LEU A 355 -9.27 6.55 -23.58
N ALA A 356 -9.95 5.45 -23.87
CA ALA A 356 -11.30 5.45 -24.42
C ALA A 356 -12.19 4.52 -23.60
N GLY A 357 -13.19 5.07 -22.92
CA GLY A 357 -14.10 4.29 -22.07
C GLY A 357 -15.03 3.43 -22.93
N GLY A 358 -15.70 4.08 -23.89
CA GLY A 358 -16.65 3.45 -24.79
C GLY A 358 -18.08 3.63 -24.31
N ALA A 359 -18.82 2.53 -24.18
CA ALA A 359 -20.24 2.56 -23.85
C ALA A 359 -20.47 2.11 -22.40
N GLY A 360 -20.83 3.05 -21.54
CA GLY A 360 -21.19 2.79 -20.15
C GLY A 360 -20.84 4.00 -19.31
N ALA A 361 -20.76 3.82 -17.99
CA ALA A 361 -20.25 4.82 -17.07
C ALA A 361 -18.81 4.48 -16.70
N ASP A 362 -17.88 5.15 -17.36
CA ASP A 362 -16.45 4.81 -17.28
C ASP A 362 -15.70 5.70 -16.31
N SER A 363 -14.67 5.16 -15.68
CA SER A 363 -13.81 5.85 -14.72
C SER A 363 -12.40 5.99 -15.27
N PHE A 364 -11.98 7.22 -15.55
CA PHE A 364 -10.63 7.56 -16.01
C PHE A 364 -9.79 8.00 -14.81
N VAL A 365 -8.80 7.20 -14.44
CA VAL A 365 -8.20 7.24 -13.10
C VAL A 365 -6.79 7.80 -13.16
N PHE A 366 -6.55 8.82 -12.33
CA PHE A 366 -5.27 9.52 -12.22
C PHE A 366 -4.68 9.32 -10.83
N ARG A 367 -3.48 8.73 -10.79
CA ARG A 367 -2.67 8.49 -9.58
C ARG A 367 -1.30 9.16 -9.61
N ALA A 368 -1.08 10.06 -10.57
CA ALA A 368 0.11 10.87 -10.69
C ALA A 368 -0.22 12.11 -11.55
N TYR A 369 0.61 13.15 -11.46
CA TYR A 369 0.54 14.31 -12.35
C TYR A 369 1.94 14.79 -12.73
N GLY A 370 2.06 15.46 -13.87
CA GLY A 370 3.35 15.98 -14.36
C GLY A 370 3.54 15.79 -15.86
N ASN A 371 4.73 16.14 -16.36
CA ASN A 371 5.00 16.16 -17.80
C ASN A 371 4.91 14.79 -18.51
N LYS A 372 4.90 13.69 -17.74
CA LYS A 372 4.79 12.30 -18.19
C LYS A 372 3.51 11.62 -17.67
N HIS A 373 2.48 12.39 -17.34
CA HIS A 373 1.18 11.91 -16.87
C HIS A 373 0.08 12.78 -17.48
N ARG A 374 0.18 13.05 -18.78
CA ARG A 374 -0.80 13.86 -19.52
C ARG A 374 -1.56 12.97 -20.47
N ASP A 375 -2.67 12.45 -19.98
CA ASP A 375 -3.48 11.51 -20.76
C ASP A 375 -4.48 12.23 -21.65
N ALA A 376 -4.83 11.59 -22.76
CA ALA A 376 -5.87 12.01 -23.67
C ALA A 376 -7.07 11.08 -23.53
N ILE A 377 -8.12 11.58 -22.89
CA ILE A 377 -9.42 10.92 -22.82
C ILE A 377 -10.15 11.20 -24.13
N ALA A 378 -10.29 10.16 -24.95
CA ALA A 378 -10.70 10.27 -26.34
C ALA A 378 -12.21 10.45 -26.54
N ASP A 379 -13.04 9.93 -25.64
CA ASP A 379 -14.49 9.79 -25.82
C ASP A 379 -15.33 10.15 -24.60
N TYR A 380 -14.78 10.95 -23.68
CA TYR A 380 -15.44 11.34 -22.43
C TYR A 380 -16.89 11.83 -22.63
N GLN A 381 -17.82 11.22 -21.89
CA GLN A 381 -19.25 11.53 -21.87
C GLN A 381 -19.65 12.19 -20.55
N ALA A 382 -19.80 13.53 -20.58
CA ALA A 382 -20.20 14.30 -19.39
C ALA A 382 -21.52 13.82 -18.79
N GLY A 383 -21.56 13.74 -17.45
CA GLY A 383 -22.71 13.25 -16.70
C GLY A 383 -22.93 11.72 -16.74
N THR A 384 -22.06 10.98 -17.43
CA THR A 384 -22.04 9.52 -17.44
C THR A 384 -20.70 9.01 -16.92
N ASP A 385 -19.60 9.52 -17.48
CA ASP A 385 -18.24 9.13 -17.11
C ASP A 385 -17.71 9.97 -15.95
N HIS A 386 -16.68 9.47 -15.30
CA HIS A 386 -15.99 10.16 -14.21
C HIS A 386 -14.50 10.27 -14.47
N ILE A 387 -13.95 11.43 -14.12
CA ILE A 387 -12.52 11.65 -13.97
C ILE A 387 -12.18 11.45 -12.49
N VAL A 388 -11.42 10.41 -12.21
CA VAL A 388 -11.16 9.94 -10.86
C VAL A 388 -9.74 10.36 -10.45
N LEU A 389 -9.63 11.07 -9.34
CA LEU A 389 -8.41 11.63 -8.79
C LEU A 389 -8.08 10.92 -7.48
N ASP A 390 -6.90 10.32 -7.40
CA ASP A 390 -6.41 9.71 -6.15
C ASP A 390 -6.15 10.80 -5.09
N HIS A 391 -6.85 10.73 -3.95
CA HIS A 391 -6.71 11.72 -2.89
C HIS A 391 -5.27 11.83 -2.36
N ALA A 392 -4.51 10.73 -2.32
CA ALA A 392 -3.13 10.74 -1.84
C ALA A 392 -2.19 11.54 -2.75
N VAL A 393 -2.59 11.73 -4.02
CA VAL A 393 -1.82 12.46 -5.02
C VAL A 393 -2.37 13.87 -5.18
N PHE A 394 -3.70 13.98 -5.27
CA PHE A 394 -4.43 15.23 -5.46
C PHE A 394 -4.92 15.79 -4.12
N THR A 395 -4.06 15.80 -3.12
CA THR A 395 -4.40 16.15 -1.72
C THR A 395 -5.08 17.50 -1.56
N ALA A 396 -4.74 18.48 -2.40
CA ALA A 396 -5.35 19.81 -2.34
C ALA A 396 -6.75 19.84 -2.95
N ALA A 397 -7.16 18.84 -3.74
CA ALA A 397 -8.47 18.78 -4.41
C ALA A 397 -9.65 18.72 -3.43
N GLY A 398 -9.40 18.38 -2.16
CA GLY A 398 -10.40 18.39 -1.10
C GLY A 398 -10.74 16.98 -0.63
N ALA A 399 -11.83 16.85 0.12
CA ALA A 399 -12.22 15.59 0.73
C ALA A 399 -12.60 14.52 -0.32
N ILE A 400 -12.42 13.25 0.05
CA ILE A 400 -12.91 12.09 -0.70
C ILE A 400 -14.41 12.24 -1.01
N GLY A 401 -14.77 11.93 -2.24
CA GLY A 401 -16.09 12.14 -2.82
C GLY A 401 -16.05 13.09 -4.01
N THR A 402 -17.21 13.60 -4.40
CA THR A 402 -17.31 14.54 -5.53
C THR A 402 -16.53 15.82 -5.25
N LEU A 403 -15.78 16.31 -6.23
CA LEU A 403 -15.09 17.59 -6.14
C LEU A 403 -16.10 18.70 -5.79
N SER A 404 -15.73 19.55 -4.83
CA SER A 404 -16.58 20.67 -4.44
C SER A 404 -16.75 21.68 -5.58
N ASP A 405 -17.92 22.32 -5.67
CA ASP A 405 -18.19 23.36 -6.67
C ASP A 405 -17.12 24.46 -6.67
N ALA A 406 -16.62 24.84 -5.49
CA ALA A 406 -15.56 25.84 -5.32
C ALA A 406 -14.16 25.34 -5.72
N GLY A 407 -13.97 24.03 -5.82
CA GLY A 407 -12.71 23.41 -6.24
C GLY A 407 -12.54 23.32 -7.75
N PHE A 408 -13.57 23.67 -8.53
CA PHE A 408 -13.59 23.54 -9.98
C PHE A 408 -13.79 24.89 -10.66
N TRP A 409 -12.92 25.18 -11.63
CA TRP A 409 -13.02 26.39 -12.42
C TRP A 409 -12.87 26.13 -13.92
N ILE A 410 -13.69 26.83 -14.72
CA ILE A 410 -13.58 26.82 -16.18
C ILE A 410 -12.80 28.06 -16.61
N GLY A 411 -11.56 27.86 -17.04
CA GLY A 411 -10.66 28.93 -17.45
C GLY A 411 -9.29 28.43 -17.91
N SER A 412 -8.37 29.35 -18.18
CA SER A 412 -6.98 29.01 -18.54
C SER A 412 -6.00 29.05 -17.36
N ALA A 413 -6.47 29.49 -16.19
CA ALA A 413 -5.75 29.58 -14.92
C ALA A 413 -6.78 29.66 -13.77
N ALA A 414 -6.33 29.44 -12.53
CA ALA A 414 -7.16 29.62 -11.33
C ALA A 414 -7.77 31.04 -11.28
N HIS A 415 -9.02 31.11 -10.87
CA HIS A 415 -9.77 32.34 -10.61
C HIS A 415 -9.57 32.80 -9.16
N ASP A 416 -9.58 31.88 -8.21
CA ASP A 416 -9.33 32.15 -6.79
C ASP A 416 -8.68 30.97 -6.07
N ALA A 417 -8.27 31.23 -4.81
CA ALA A 417 -7.51 30.30 -3.98
C ALA A 417 -8.22 28.97 -3.66
N SER A 418 -9.51 28.80 -3.98
CA SER A 418 -10.21 27.52 -3.82
C SER A 418 -10.12 26.62 -5.05
N ASP A 419 -9.78 27.15 -6.22
CA ASP A 419 -9.73 26.36 -7.45
C ASP A 419 -8.61 25.32 -7.38
N ARG A 420 -8.93 24.07 -7.67
CA ARG A 420 -7.98 22.95 -7.66
C ARG A 420 -7.93 22.28 -9.02
N ILE A 421 -9.07 22.15 -9.67
CA ILE A 421 -9.16 21.64 -11.03
C ILE A 421 -9.58 22.77 -11.95
N ILE A 422 -8.74 23.05 -12.94
CA ILE A 422 -8.95 24.10 -13.93
C ILE A 422 -9.17 23.44 -15.28
N TYR A 423 -10.33 23.70 -15.87
CA TYR A 423 -10.71 23.18 -17.18
C TYR A 423 -10.73 24.29 -18.23
N ASN A 424 -9.87 24.17 -19.24
CA ASN A 424 -9.89 25.05 -20.40
C ASN A 424 -10.79 24.46 -21.49
N ALA A 425 -12.05 24.88 -21.53
CA ALA A 425 -13.04 24.40 -22.50
C ALA A 425 -12.64 24.62 -23.97
N SER A 426 -11.79 25.63 -24.27
CA SER A 426 -11.37 25.91 -25.65
C SER A 426 -10.31 24.94 -26.17
N THR A 427 -9.51 24.36 -25.26
CA THR A 427 -8.43 23.42 -25.61
C THR A 427 -8.72 22.00 -25.14
N GLY A 428 -9.70 21.79 -24.27
CA GLY A 428 -9.97 20.53 -23.61
C GLY A 428 -8.99 20.19 -22.48
N LEU A 429 -8.10 21.11 -22.10
CA LEU A 429 -7.05 20.85 -21.11
C LEU A 429 -7.62 20.87 -19.69
N ILE A 430 -7.30 19.85 -18.91
CA ILE A 430 -7.58 19.76 -17.48
C ILE A 430 -6.24 19.87 -16.74
N SER A 431 -6.18 20.79 -15.79
CA SER A 431 -4.99 21.04 -14.98
C SER A 431 -5.34 21.00 -13.50
N TYR A 432 -4.39 20.52 -12.69
CA TYR A 432 -4.42 20.55 -11.24
C TYR A 432 -3.57 21.72 -10.73
N ASP A 433 -4.15 22.60 -9.92
CA ASP A 433 -3.47 23.66 -9.20
C ASP A 433 -3.48 23.36 -7.70
N ALA A 434 -2.36 22.83 -7.21
CA ALA A 434 -2.24 22.42 -5.81
C ALA A 434 -2.28 23.61 -4.83
N ASP A 435 -1.89 24.82 -5.26
CA ASP A 435 -1.96 26.00 -4.39
C ASP A 435 -3.23 26.82 -4.61
N GLY A 436 -3.86 26.68 -5.78
CA GLY A 436 -5.08 27.36 -6.22
C GLY A 436 -4.99 28.86 -6.34
N THR A 437 -3.88 29.46 -5.95
CA THR A 437 -3.69 30.91 -5.97
C THR A 437 -3.11 31.40 -7.28
N GLY A 438 -2.78 30.48 -8.20
CA GLY A 438 -2.03 30.76 -9.44
C GLY A 438 -0.60 31.25 -9.18
N ARG A 439 -0.11 31.12 -7.94
CA ARG A 439 1.26 31.50 -7.56
C ARG A 439 2.26 30.47 -8.05
N LEU A 440 1.87 29.20 -8.04
CA LEU A 440 2.49 28.12 -8.79
C LEU A 440 1.72 27.88 -10.09
N SER A 441 2.42 27.38 -11.10
CA SER A 441 1.78 26.98 -12.35
C SER A 441 0.94 25.73 -12.14
N ALA A 442 -0.33 25.77 -12.52
CA ALA A 442 -1.15 24.58 -12.63
C ALA A 442 -0.47 23.53 -13.54
N VAL A 443 -0.56 22.27 -13.14
CA VAL A 443 0.05 21.13 -13.83
C VAL A 443 -1.03 20.43 -14.65
N ALA A 444 -0.80 20.28 -15.94
CA ALA A 444 -1.69 19.53 -16.82
C ALA A 444 -1.73 18.04 -16.42
N ILE A 445 -2.94 17.49 -16.34
CA ILE A 445 -3.18 16.08 -15.95
C ILE A 445 -3.90 15.30 -17.04
N ALA A 446 -4.79 15.94 -17.79
CA ALA A 446 -5.56 15.26 -18.82
C ALA A 446 -6.01 16.23 -19.91
N THR A 447 -6.42 15.66 -21.04
CA THR A 447 -7.14 16.35 -22.10
C THR A 447 -8.39 15.57 -22.46
N VAL A 448 -9.48 16.31 -22.67
CA VAL A 448 -10.72 15.82 -23.29
C VAL A 448 -10.94 16.54 -24.62
N ALA A 449 -11.98 16.19 -25.38
CA ALA A 449 -12.35 16.94 -26.56
C ALA A 449 -12.62 18.43 -26.23
N PRO A 450 -12.16 19.40 -27.06
CA PRO A 450 -12.52 20.80 -26.89
C PRO A 450 -14.04 21.00 -26.93
N GLY A 451 -14.56 21.75 -25.95
CA GLY A 451 -16.00 22.02 -25.81
C GLY A 451 -16.78 20.97 -25.00
N THR A 452 -16.13 19.93 -24.46
CA THR A 452 -16.77 19.02 -23.50
C THR A 452 -17.32 19.81 -22.31
N LEU A 453 -18.55 19.50 -21.89
CA LEU A 453 -19.22 20.21 -20.80
C LEU A 453 -18.89 19.58 -19.45
N LEU A 454 -17.72 19.92 -18.88
CA LEU A 454 -17.33 19.46 -17.56
C LEU A 454 -17.84 20.37 -16.45
N THR A 455 -18.17 19.75 -15.32
CA THR A 455 -18.56 20.35 -14.05
C THR A 455 -17.77 19.71 -12.92
N HIS A 456 -17.86 20.27 -11.71
CA HIS A 456 -17.26 19.65 -10.53
C HIS A 456 -17.78 18.21 -10.28
N ALA A 457 -19.02 17.90 -10.69
CA ALA A 457 -19.65 16.59 -10.49
C ALA A 457 -19.02 15.46 -11.33
N ASP A 458 -18.30 15.83 -12.39
CA ASP A 458 -17.58 14.91 -13.27
C ASP A 458 -16.27 14.42 -12.63
N PHE A 459 -15.82 15.06 -11.53
CA PHE A 459 -14.59 14.71 -10.82
C PHE A 459 -14.89 14.01 -9.50
N LEU A 460 -14.31 12.84 -9.31
CA LEU A 460 -14.40 12.05 -8.08
C LEU A 460 -13.02 11.95 -7.44
N ILE A 461 -12.93 12.25 -6.15
CA ILE A 461 -11.73 12.09 -5.34
C ILE A 461 -11.89 10.79 -4.55
N ILE A 462 -10.93 9.87 -4.66
CA ILE A 462 -11.00 8.53 -4.04
C ILE A 462 -9.89 8.27 -3.04
#